data_AF-A0A967CNQ1-F1
#
_entry.id   AF-A0A967CNQ1-F1
#
_cell.length_a   1.000
_cell.length_b   1.000
_cell.length_c   1.000
_cell.angle_alpha   90.00
_cell.angle_beta   90.00
_cell.angle_gamma   90.00
#
_symmetry.space_group_name_H-M   'P 1'
#
loop_
_entity.id
_entity.type
_entity.pdbx_description
1 polymer ?
#
loop_
_entity_poly.entity_id
_entity_poly.type
_entity_poly.pdbx_seq_one_letter_code
_entity_poly.pdbx_strand_id
1 'polypeptide(L)'
;MEPPRDFGTNITGSMEGWFENADGSRTFIVGYLNRNAKQEVDVPIGPNNSIEPGGPDYGQPTHFMPHRQLGMFTVTVPKEFTAQQRLTWTITVNGRTNAIPLKLTPEYILQPFKDIAVGNTPPIIKFAENGPTIQGPIAAVAKAVPMTAKVGQPLALNMWATDDGKY
;
A
#
# COMPACT_ATOMS: atom_id res chain seq x y z
N MET A 1 21.32 -13.40 -5.60
CA MET A 1 20.43 -13.04 -4.48
C MET A 1 20.88 -13.81 -3.25
N GLU A 2 20.87 -13.18 -2.06
CA GLU A 2 21.13 -13.90 -0.80
C GLU A 2 20.00 -14.92 -0.55
N PRO A 3 20.29 -16.15 -0.05
CA PRO A 3 19.25 -17.13 0.25
C PRO A 3 18.24 -16.58 1.26
N PRO A 4 16.95 -16.95 1.16
CA PRO A 4 15.97 -16.63 2.19
C PRO A 4 16.46 -17.12 3.55
N ARG A 5 16.44 -16.25 4.56
CA ARG A 5 16.68 -16.65 5.96
C ARG A 5 15.36 -16.70 6.69
N ASP A 6 15.24 -17.59 7.65
CA ASP A 6 14.02 -17.71 8.45
C ASP A 6 13.73 -16.43 9.26
N PHE A 7 14.76 -15.75 9.76
CA PHE A 7 14.67 -14.57 10.64
C PHE A 7 15.89 -13.62 10.52
N GLY A 8 15.81 -12.44 11.16
CA GLY A 8 16.95 -11.54 11.40
C GLY A 8 17.42 -10.71 10.21
N THR A 9 16.63 -10.65 9.14
CA THR A 9 16.91 -9.89 7.91
C THR A 9 16.09 -8.59 7.85
N ASN A 10 16.24 -7.84 6.76
CA ASN A 10 15.60 -6.55 6.56
C ASN A 10 14.25 -6.66 5.85
N ILE A 11 13.54 -5.55 5.87
CA ILE A 11 12.37 -5.29 5.04
C ILE A 11 12.77 -4.27 3.97
N THR A 12 12.29 -4.45 2.76
CA THR A 12 12.54 -3.54 1.64
C THR A 12 11.20 -3.05 1.11
N GLY A 13 10.99 -1.73 1.14
CA GLY A 13 9.83 -1.13 0.47
C GLY A 13 9.90 -1.34 -1.04
N SER A 14 8.76 -1.28 -1.72
CA SER A 14 8.66 -1.42 -3.16
C SER A 14 7.63 -0.45 -3.71
N MET A 15 8.05 0.46 -4.58
CA MET A 15 7.11 1.23 -5.39
C MET A 15 6.67 0.35 -6.55
N GLU A 16 5.41 -0.06 -6.57
CA GLU A 16 4.85 -0.91 -7.62
C GLU A 16 4.52 -0.11 -8.88
N GLY A 17 4.15 1.16 -8.69
CA GLY A 17 3.93 2.12 -9.75
C GLY A 17 3.11 3.31 -9.29
N TRP A 18 2.64 4.10 -10.23
CA TRP A 18 1.79 5.25 -9.96
C TRP A 18 0.77 5.49 -11.06
N PHE A 19 -0.31 6.20 -10.73
CA PHE A 19 -1.34 6.58 -11.70
C PHE A 19 -1.83 8.00 -11.43
N GLU A 20 -2.41 8.62 -12.45
CA GLU A 20 -3.06 9.93 -12.35
C GLU A 20 -4.54 9.78 -12.00
N ASN A 21 -5.01 10.60 -11.06
CA ASN A 21 -6.40 10.69 -10.66
C ASN A 21 -7.17 11.69 -11.53
N ALA A 22 -8.49 11.62 -11.52
CA ALA A 22 -9.35 12.50 -12.31
C ALA A 22 -9.19 14.00 -11.99
N ASP A 23 -8.74 14.34 -10.78
CA ASP A 23 -8.45 15.71 -10.34
C ASP A 23 -7.02 16.19 -10.66
N GLY A 24 -6.23 15.36 -11.35
CA GLY A 24 -4.83 15.60 -11.72
C GLY A 24 -3.81 15.29 -10.62
N SER A 25 -4.26 14.94 -9.41
CA SER A 25 -3.35 14.39 -8.39
C SER A 25 -2.78 13.05 -8.83
N ARG A 26 -1.68 12.59 -8.22
CA ARG A 26 -1.07 11.29 -8.54
C ARG A 26 -1.04 10.41 -7.32
N THR A 27 -1.24 9.11 -7.52
CA THR A 27 -1.21 8.13 -6.44
C THR A 27 -0.15 7.07 -6.72
N PHE A 28 0.77 6.90 -5.76
CA PHE A 28 1.72 5.81 -5.72
C PHE A 28 1.08 4.57 -5.11
N ILE A 29 1.35 3.41 -5.69
CA ILE A 29 1.03 2.10 -5.11
C ILE A 29 2.30 1.52 -4.53
N VAL A 30 2.26 1.16 -3.24
CA VAL A 30 3.46 0.77 -2.50
C VAL A 30 3.22 -0.58 -1.82
N GLY A 31 4.17 -1.49 -2.03
CA GLY A 31 4.26 -2.79 -1.38
C GLY A 31 5.58 -2.94 -0.63
N TYR A 32 5.88 -4.13 -0.16
CA TYR A 32 7.16 -4.43 0.47
C TYR A 32 7.56 -5.89 0.29
N LEU A 33 8.84 -6.18 0.49
CA LEU A 33 9.36 -7.52 0.66
C LEU A 33 9.93 -7.67 2.07
N ASN A 34 9.28 -8.50 2.89
CA ASN A 34 9.88 -9.01 4.12
C ASN A 34 10.71 -10.25 3.77
N ARG A 35 12.04 -10.13 3.94
CA ARG A 35 12.98 -11.21 3.59
C ARG A 35 13.09 -12.29 4.66
N ASN A 36 12.45 -12.08 5.80
CA ASN A 36 12.34 -13.12 6.83
C ASN A 36 11.25 -14.10 6.40
N ALA A 37 11.64 -15.34 6.13
CA ALA A 37 10.73 -16.34 5.57
C ALA A 37 9.63 -16.78 6.55
N LYS A 38 9.82 -16.60 7.85
CA LYS A 38 8.87 -17.03 8.89
C LYS A 38 8.55 -15.97 9.94
N GLN A 39 9.26 -14.84 9.93
CA GLN A 39 9.12 -13.80 10.96
C GLN A 39 8.20 -12.68 10.48
N GLU A 40 7.09 -12.49 11.19
CA GLU A 40 6.34 -11.24 11.19
C GLU A 40 7.07 -10.19 12.02
N VAL A 41 7.04 -8.93 11.59
CA VAL A 41 7.75 -7.85 12.27
C VAL A 41 6.79 -6.68 12.48
N ASP A 42 6.71 -6.20 13.72
CA ASP A 42 6.04 -4.95 14.04
C ASP A 42 7.05 -3.79 14.05
N VAL A 43 6.77 -2.76 13.25
CA VAL A 43 7.54 -1.51 13.21
C VAL A 43 6.57 -0.33 13.25
N PRO A 44 6.35 0.26 14.44
CA PRO A 44 5.49 1.44 14.58
C PRO A 44 5.97 2.60 13.70
N ILE A 45 5.04 3.46 13.30
CA ILE A 45 5.37 4.72 12.63
C ILE A 45 6.33 5.53 13.49
N GLY A 46 7.40 6.05 12.90
CA GLY A 46 8.43 6.81 13.61
C GLY A 46 9.81 6.65 12.98
N PRO A 47 10.90 6.81 13.75
CA PRO A 47 12.27 6.83 13.22
C PRO A 47 12.69 5.58 12.43
N ASN A 48 12.05 4.44 12.70
CA ASN A 48 12.32 3.16 12.03
C ASN A 48 11.30 2.83 10.93
N ASN A 49 10.27 3.65 10.72
CA ASN A 49 9.25 3.49 9.70
C ASN A 49 8.62 4.86 9.38
N SER A 50 9.22 5.58 8.44
CA SER A 50 8.88 6.97 8.15
C SER A 50 8.86 7.23 6.64
N ILE A 51 7.93 8.06 6.18
CA ILE A 51 7.92 8.59 4.83
C ILE A 51 8.15 10.10 4.89
N GLU A 52 9.17 10.58 4.18
CA GLU A 52 9.54 12.00 4.15
C GLU A 52 9.72 12.52 2.72
N PRO A 53 9.54 13.82 2.44
CA PRO A 53 9.14 14.88 3.37
C PRO A 53 7.64 14.86 3.76
N GLY A 54 7.33 15.51 4.88
CA GLY A 54 5.96 15.83 5.31
C GLY A 54 5.25 14.74 6.10
N GLY A 55 5.96 13.69 6.51
CA GLY A 55 5.39 12.59 7.28
C GLY A 55 5.54 12.80 8.79
N PRO A 56 5.90 11.75 9.56
CA PRO A 56 6.39 10.44 9.10
C PRO A 56 5.29 9.49 8.63
N ASP A 57 4.01 9.80 8.86
CA ASP A 57 2.86 8.92 8.61
C ASP A 57 2.14 9.27 7.30
N TYR A 58 2.11 8.32 6.37
CA TYR A 58 1.30 8.36 5.15
C TYR A 58 0.42 7.10 5.03
N GLY A 59 0.18 6.38 6.13
CA GLY A 59 -0.62 5.15 6.17
C GLY A 59 0.16 3.89 5.78
N GLN A 60 1.49 3.91 5.84
CA GLN A 60 2.31 2.73 5.60
C GLN A 60 2.10 1.64 6.68
N PRO A 61 2.29 0.35 6.36
CA PRO A 61 2.10 -0.74 7.31
C PRO A 61 2.97 -0.60 8.56
N THR A 62 2.43 -1.00 9.71
CA THR A 62 3.16 -1.15 10.97
C THR A 62 3.37 -2.61 11.36
N HIS A 63 2.71 -3.54 10.68
CA HIS A 63 2.87 -4.98 10.85
C HIS A 63 3.23 -5.60 9.50
N PHE A 64 4.35 -6.33 9.46
CA PHE A 64 4.94 -6.83 8.22
C PHE A 64 4.95 -8.36 8.18
N MET A 65 3.98 -8.93 7.45
CA MET A 65 3.93 -10.35 7.08
C MET A 65 5.16 -10.78 6.26
N PRO A 66 5.58 -12.05 6.33
CA PRO A 66 6.61 -12.62 5.46
C PRO A 66 6.35 -12.41 3.95
N HIS A 67 7.42 -12.48 3.17
CA HIS A 67 7.42 -12.47 1.70
C HIS A 67 7.00 -11.14 1.07
N ARG A 68 6.64 -11.19 -0.23
CA ARG A 68 6.24 -10.04 -1.02
C ARG A 68 4.77 -9.75 -0.78
N GLN A 69 4.50 -8.51 -0.37
CA GLN A 69 3.16 -7.98 -0.22
C GLN A 69 2.99 -6.82 -1.21
N LEU A 70 2.04 -6.95 -2.13
CA LEU A 70 1.83 -6.00 -3.24
C LEU A 70 0.72 -5.01 -2.87
N GLY A 71 0.92 -3.74 -3.23
CA GLY A 71 -0.13 -2.72 -3.10
C GLY A 71 -0.72 -2.58 -1.69
N MET A 72 0.12 -2.70 -0.67
CA MET A 72 -0.30 -2.68 0.74
C MET A 72 -0.84 -1.33 1.20
N PHE A 73 -0.38 -0.25 0.57
CA PHE A 73 -0.91 1.09 0.81
C PHE A 73 -0.66 1.98 -0.39
N THR A 74 -1.29 3.16 -0.35
CA THR A 74 -1.17 4.15 -1.41
C THR A 74 -0.78 5.50 -0.84
N VAL A 75 0.02 6.27 -1.58
CA VAL A 75 0.36 7.65 -1.21
C VAL A 75 -0.08 8.58 -2.32
N THR A 76 -0.98 9.50 -2.01
CA THR A 76 -1.46 10.50 -2.97
C THR A 76 -0.69 11.81 -2.80
N VAL A 77 -0.15 12.32 -3.91
CA VAL A 77 0.55 13.59 -4.00
C VAL A 77 -0.23 14.57 -4.88
N PRO A 78 -0.14 15.88 -4.62
CA PRO A 78 -0.92 16.87 -5.35
C PRO A 78 -0.49 16.98 -6.83
N LYS A 79 -1.33 17.59 -7.66
CA LYS A 79 -1.09 17.76 -9.11
C LYS A 79 0.14 18.62 -9.43
N GLU A 80 0.65 19.36 -8.46
CA GLU A 80 1.88 20.15 -8.55
C GLU A 80 3.14 19.29 -8.31
N PHE A 81 3.00 18.05 -7.84
CA PHE A 81 4.14 17.16 -7.57
C PHE A 81 4.83 16.76 -8.88
N THR A 82 6.11 17.09 -9.03
CA THR A 82 6.85 16.90 -10.29
C THR A 82 7.78 15.69 -10.26
N ALA A 83 8.28 15.28 -11.43
CA ALA A 83 9.25 14.19 -11.57
C ALA A 83 10.60 14.46 -10.87
N GLN A 84 10.91 15.72 -10.54
CA GLN A 84 12.11 16.10 -9.78
C GLN A 84 11.92 15.90 -8.27
N GLN A 85 10.67 15.86 -7.81
CA GLN A 85 10.34 15.62 -6.41
C GLN A 85 10.29 14.12 -6.09
N ARG A 86 10.43 13.79 -4.81
CA ARG A 86 10.31 12.42 -4.31
C ARG A 86 9.81 12.42 -2.88
N LEU A 87 9.04 11.39 -2.54
CA LEU A 87 8.94 10.94 -1.15
C LEU A 87 9.96 9.80 -0.95
N THR A 88 10.37 9.56 0.28
CA THR A 88 11.33 8.51 0.64
C THR A 88 10.76 7.72 1.80
N TRP A 89 10.46 6.44 1.56
CA TRP A 89 10.05 5.53 2.63
C TRP A 89 11.28 4.82 3.19
N THR A 90 11.51 5.02 4.49
CA THR A 90 12.62 4.45 5.24
C THR A 90 12.09 3.45 6.27
N ILE A 91 12.65 2.23 6.26
CA ILE A 91 12.33 1.16 7.20
C ILE A 91 13.63 0.64 7.81
N THR A 92 13.71 0.57 9.13
CA THR A 92 14.84 -0.02 9.87
C THR A 92 14.36 -1.22 10.67
N VAL A 93 14.85 -2.41 10.32
CA VAL A 93 14.53 -3.68 10.98
C VAL A 93 15.83 -4.44 11.24
N ASN A 94 15.96 -5.01 12.44
CA ASN A 94 17.14 -5.80 12.82
C ASN A 94 18.48 -5.06 12.60
N GLY A 95 18.51 -3.75 12.89
CA GLY A 95 19.68 -2.88 12.69
C GLY A 95 20.03 -2.57 11.23
N ARG A 96 19.16 -2.95 10.28
CA ARG A 96 19.35 -2.73 8.84
C ARG A 96 18.31 -1.74 8.33
N THR A 97 18.79 -0.64 7.75
CA THR A 97 17.94 0.38 7.15
C THR A 97 17.81 0.16 5.64
N ASN A 98 16.60 0.26 5.13
CA ASN A 98 16.29 0.32 3.72
C ASN A 98 15.49 1.59 3.44
N ALA A 99 15.82 2.30 2.36
CA ALA A 99 15.09 3.47 1.93
C ALA A 99 14.80 3.38 0.43
N ILE A 100 13.55 3.63 0.04
CA ILE A 100 13.15 3.67 -1.37
C ILE A 100 12.51 5.01 -1.74
N PRO A 101 12.79 5.53 -2.95
CA PRO A 101 12.12 6.72 -3.44
C PRO A 101 10.74 6.37 -4.03
N LEU A 102 9.73 7.18 -3.74
CA LEU A 102 8.49 7.27 -4.51
C LEU A 102 8.61 8.48 -5.45
N LYS A 103 8.67 8.21 -6.76
CA LYS A 103 8.91 9.21 -7.81
C LYS A 103 8.01 8.95 -9.00
N LEU A 104 7.63 10.01 -9.71
CA LEU A 104 6.88 9.93 -10.96
C LEU A 104 7.79 9.48 -12.11
N THR A 105 8.23 8.23 -12.07
CA THR A 105 9.05 7.61 -13.11
C THR A 105 8.14 7.14 -14.26
N PRO A 106 8.28 7.66 -15.50
CA PRO A 106 7.34 7.38 -16.59
C PRO A 106 7.14 5.89 -16.90
N GLU A 107 8.18 5.07 -16.73
CA GLU A 107 8.14 3.62 -16.98
C GLU A 107 7.28 2.85 -15.97
N TYR A 108 6.85 3.49 -14.88
CA TYR A 108 6.04 2.90 -13.81
C TYR A 108 4.61 3.45 -13.77
N ILE A 109 4.12 4.05 -14.86
CA ILE A 109 2.72 4.47 -14.98
C ILE A 109 1.83 3.22 -15.08
N LEU A 110 0.77 3.20 -14.27
CA LEU A 110 -0.21 2.12 -14.21
C LEU A 110 -1.59 2.60 -14.69
N GLN A 111 -2.39 1.65 -15.15
CA GLN A 111 -3.82 1.83 -15.45
C GLN A 111 -4.65 0.90 -14.56
N PRO A 112 -4.70 1.14 -13.24
CA PRO A 112 -5.17 0.13 -12.30
C PRO A 112 -6.68 -0.06 -12.30
N PHE A 113 -7.45 0.81 -12.97
CA PHE A 113 -8.91 0.76 -12.96
C PHE A 113 -9.52 0.05 -14.16
N LYS A 114 -8.74 -0.18 -15.21
CA LYS A 114 -9.23 -0.85 -16.41
C LYS A 114 -8.09 -1.42 -17.22
N ASP A 115 -8.16 -2.71 -17.49
CA ASP A 115 -7.31 -3.35 -18.48
C ASP A 115 -7.68 -2.86 -19.90
N ILE A 116 -6.68 -2.48 -20.69
CA ILE A 116 -6.90 -1.90 -22.02
C ILE A 116 -7.23 -2.93 -23.09
N ALA A 117 -6.86 -4.20 -22.90
CA ALA A 117 -7.05 -5.26 -23.89
C ALA A 117 -8.45 -5.85 -23.79
N VAL A 118 -8.90 -6.18 -22.57
CA VAL A 118 -10.17 -6.88 -22.34
C VAL A 118 -11.22 -6.02 -21.62
N GLY A 119 -10.84 -4.83 -21.15
CA GLY A 119 -11.77 -3.94 -20.46
C GLY A 119 -12.21 -4.44 -19.08
N ASN A 120 -11.45 -5.38 -18.50
CA ASN A 120 -11.59 -5.88 -17.13
C ASN A 120 -11.36 -4.73 -16.14
N THR A 121 -12.15 -4.65 -15.09
CA THR A 121 -12.05 -3.64 -14.04
C THR A 121 -11.86 -4.31 -12.68
N PRO A 122 -11.16 -3.69 -11.72
CA PRO A 122 -11.00 -4.30 -10.40
C PRO A 122 -12.36 -4.59 -9.74
N PRO A 123 -12.43 -5.60 -8.85
CA PRO A 123 -13.64 -5.85 -8.11
C PRO A 123 -14.03 -4.64 -7.26
N ILE A 124 -15.34 -4.48 -7.08
CA ILE A 124 -15.95 -3.52 -6.18
C ILE A 124 -16.17 -4.22 -4.84
N ILE A 125 -15.72 -3.60 -3.74
CA ILE A 125 -15.99 -4.07 -2.38
C ILE A 125 -16.81 -3.05 -1.59
N LYS A 126 -17.64 -3.54 -0.66
CA LYS A 126 -18.40 -2.74 0.32
C LYS A 126 -18.39 -3.43 1.68
N PHE A 127 -18.43 -2.64 2.75
CA PHE A 127 -18.51 -3.13 4.14
C PHE A 127 -19.89 -2.92 4.80
N ALA A 128 -20.86 -2.43 4.03
CA ALA A 128 -22.28 -2.37 4.39
C ALA A 128 -23.11 -2.53 3.12
N GLU A 129 -24.29 -3.15 3.24
CA GLU A 129 -25.16 -3.48 2.09
C GLU A 129 -25.45 -2.25 1.21
N ASN A 130 -25.80 -1.13 1.85
CA ASN A 130 -26.04 0.17 1.21
C ASN A 130 -24.89 1.18 1.47
N GLY A 131 -23.68 0.68 1.68
CA GLY A 131 -22.50 1.48 2.01
C GLY A 131 -21.73 2.02 0.80
N PRO A 132 -20.69 2.83 1.05
CA PRO A 132 -19.78 3.31 0.02
C PRO A 132 -19.05 2.15 -0.65
N THR A 133 -18.73 2.32 -1.92
CA THR A 133 -18.00 1.36 -2.74
C THR A 133 -16.53 1.72 -2.83
N ILE A 134 -15.67 0.70 -2.82
CA ILE A 134 -14.24 0.84 -3.09
C ILE A 134 -13.94 -0.01 -4.32
N GLN A 135 -13.24 0.54 -5.31
CA GLN A 135 -12.83 -0.18 -6.52
C GLN A 135 -11.38 0.18 -6.84
N GLY A 136 -10.54 -0.84 -7.01
CA GLY A 136 -9.12 -0.66 -7.31
C GLY A 136 -8.27 -0.21 -6.10
N PRO A 137 -7.01 0.18 -6.33
CA PRO A 137 -6.04 0.47 -5.28
C PRO A 137 -6.20 1.90 -4.78
N ILE A 138 -7.34 2.20 -4.17
CA ILE A 138 -7.68 3.53 -3.60
C ILE A 138 -8.04 3.47 -2.12
N ALA A 139 -7.89 2.29 -1.50
CA ALA A 139 -8.13 2.13 -0.08
C ALA A 139 -7.10 2.95 0.71
N ALA A 140 -7.58 3.85 1.55
CA ALA A 140 -6.76 4.68 2.43
C ALA A 140 -7.39 4.71 3.82
N VAL A 141 -6.55 4.71 4.87
CA VAL A 141 -7.01 4.74 6.27
C VAL A 141 -7.93 5.93 6.54
N ALA A 142 -7.64 7.09 5.95
CA ALA A 142 -8.46 8.30 6.08
C ALA A 142 -9.89 8.16 5.50
N LYS A 143 -10.13 7.18 4.62
CA LYS A 143 -11.44 6.87 4.02
C LYS A 143 -12.03 5.56 4.54
N ALA A 144 -11.40 4.95 5.56
CA ALA A 144 -11.87 3.69 6.12
C ALA A 144 -13.23 3.86 6.80
N VAL A 145 -14.08 2.84 6.69
CA VAL A 145 -15.35 2.78 7.41
C VAL A 145 -15.04 2.49 8.89
N PRO A 146 -15.36 3.39 9.84
CA PRO A 146 -15.05 3.17 11.24
C PRO A 146 -15.86 2.00 11.79
N MET A 147 -15.20 1.16 12.59
CA MET A 147 -15.85 0.05 13.29
C MET A 147 -15.38 0.01 14.74
N THR A 148 -16.26 -0.44 15.64
CA THR A 148 -15.96 -0.57 17.07
C THR A 148 -15.93 -2.04 17.45
N ALA A 149 -14.82 -2.47 18.06
CA ALA A 149 -14.66 -3.81 18.62
C ALA A 149 -14.41 -3.74 20.13
N LYS A 150 -14.64 -4.85 20.84
CA LYS A 150 -14.25 -5.01 22.25
C LYS A 150 -13.12 -6.03 22.35
N VAL A 151 -12.14 -5.76 23.22
CA VAL A 151 -11.02 -6.69 23.46
C VAL A 151 -11.58 -8.06 23.86
N GLY A 152 -11.11 -9.11 23.19
CA GLY A 152 -11.54 -10.49 23.43
C GLY A 152 -12.90 -10.86 22.85
N GLN A 153 -13.61 -9.94 22.17
CA GLN A 153 -14.86 -10.24 21.48
C GLN A 153 -14.65 -10.16 19.96
N PRO A 154 -14.96 -11.24 19.21
CA PRO A 154 -14.91 -11.20 17.75
C PRO A 154 -15.84 -10.11 17.20
N LEU A 155 -15.35 -9.32 16.25
CA LEU A 155 -16.15 -8.41 15.43
C LEU A 155 -16.43 -9.08 14.09
N ALA A 156 -17.70 -9.30 13.77
CA ALA A 156 -18.09 -9.79 12.45
C ALA A 156 -17.89 -8.68 11.41
N LEU A 157 -17.12 -8.98 10.36
CA LEU A 157 -16.92 -8.11 9.21
C LEU A 157 -17.78 -8.61 8.05
N ASN A 158 -18.85 -7.89 7.74
CA ASN A 158 -19.65 -8.18 6.56
C ASN A 158 -19.04 -7.49 5.35
N MET A 159 -18.90 -8.23 4.24
CA MET A 159 -18.35 -7.72 3.00
C MET A 159 -19.21 -8.17 1.83
N TRP A 160 -19.43 -7.26 0.88
CA TRP A 160 -20.03 -7.54 -0.41
C TRP A 160 -18.98 -7.28 -1.48
N ALA A 161 -18.88 -8.19 -2.44
CA ALA A 161 -18.00 -8.05 -3.59
C ALA A 161 -18.81 -8.18 -4.89
N THR A 162 -18.46 -7.39 -5.89
CA THR A 162 -19.00 -7.50 -7.24
C THR A 162 -17.87 -7.35 -8.24
N ASP A 163 -17.83 -8.20 -9.25
CA ASP A 163 -16.81 -8.21 -10.28
C ASP A 163 -17.47 -8.21 -11.65
N ASP A 164 -16.81 -7.66 -12.67
CA ASP A 164 -17.37 -7.63 -14.02
C ASP A 164 -17.22 -8.95 -14.78
N GLY A 165 -16.48 -9.92 -14.22
CA GLY A 165 -16.31 -11.27 -14.73
C GLY A 165 -15.43 -11.38 -15.96
N LYS A 166 -14.73 -10.31 -16.36
CA LYS A 166 -13.87 -10.31 -17.55
C LYS A 166 -12.46 -10.80 -17.21
N TYR A 167 -11.80 -11.45 -18.17
CA TYR A 167 -10.44 -11.99 -18.04
C TYR A 167 -9.68 -11.91 -19.36
#